data_AF-A0A3C2BVW7-F1
#
_entry.id   AF-A0A3C2BVW7-F1
#
_cell.length_a   1.000
_cell.length_b   1.000
_cell.length_c   1.000
_cell.angle_alpha   90.00
_cell.angle_beta   90.00
_cell.angle_gamma   90.00
#
_symmetry.space_group_name_H-M   'P 1'
#
loop_
_entity.id
_entity.type
_entity.pdbx_description
1 polymer ?
#
loop_
_entity_poly.entity_id
_entity_poly.type
_entity_poly.pdbx_seq_one_letter_code
_entity_poly.pdbx_strand_id
1 'polypeptide(L)'
;VRIVVGAPGGATTNQSFDIEWFNPAGAFSDPGAVVHGMLLALFIYWGWDTCLAVNEETENPSTTPGRGAVISAFVLVAIYVSVALLVMMYATVGTEGIGLGNEANQSDVFLAMKDVVLGPWGWLIVVAVLASVLSSTQTTILPTARGTLSMGVHGALPPKFGEVHARNQTPGFSTQVMGAAAVVYYVAMSFLSENLLSDSISAISLFIAFYYALTGFACFWYFRGTFRESARNLW
;
A
#
# COMPACT_ATOMS: atom_id res chain seq x y z
N VAL A 1 -23.21 -4.23 -22.62
CA VAL A 1 -22.51 -5.53 -22.44
C VAL A 1 -23.03 -6.13 -21.14
N ARG A 2 -23.93 -7.13 -21.21
CA ARG A 2 -24.46 -7.84 -20.05
C ARG A 2 -23.43 -8.91 -19.65
N ILE A 3 -22.69 -8.67 -18.57
CA ILE A 3 -21.92 -9.72 -17.88
C ILE A 3 -22.77 -10.13 -16.66
N VAL A 4 -23.81 -10.93 -16.91
CA VAL A 4 -24.53 -11.66 -15.87
C VAL A 4 -24.84 -13.03 -16.46
N VAL A 5 -23.96 -13.99 -16.22
CA VAL A 5 -24.29 -15.42 -16.26
C VAL A 5 -23.51 -16.07 -15.13
N GLY A 6 -24.25 -16.73 -14.23
CA GLY A 6 -23.75 -17.28 -12.98
C GLY A 6 -22.55 -18.20 -13.16
N ALA A 7 -21.55 -17.98 -12.31
CA ALA A 7 -20.48 -18.94 -12.11
C ALA A 7 -20.98 -20.11 -11.25
N PRO A 8 -20.59 -21.36 -11.56
CA PRO A 8 -20.88 -22.49 -10.70
C PRO A 8 -20.04 -22.35 -9.42
N GLY A 9 -20.74 -22.11 -8.30
CA GLY A 9 -20.14 -21.79 -6.99
C GLY A 9 -20.56 -20.42 -6.42
N GLY A 10 -21.42 -19.69 -7.12
CA GLY A 10 -21.82 -18.32 -6.76
C GLY A 10 -22.59 -18.23 -5.43
N ALA A 11 -22.21 -17.23 -4.63
CA ALA A 11 -23.16 -16.58 -3.73
C ALA A 11 -24.42 -16.26 -4.55
N THR A 12 -25.58 -16.71 -4.07
CA THR A 12 -26.83 -16.78 -4.84
C THR A 12 -27.44 -15.42 -5.19
N THR A 13 -26.77 -14.32 -4.87
CA THR A 13 -27.22 -12.95 -5.14
C THR A 13 -26.00 -12.05 -5.33
N ASN A 14 -25.71 -11.65 -6.58
CA ASN A 14 -24.87 -10.47 -6.82
C ASN A 14 -25.52 -9.28 -6.10
N GLN A 15 -24.78 -8.59 -5.24
CA GLN A 15 -25.29 -7.40 -4.57
C GLN A 15 -25.32 -6.25 -5.59
N SER A 16 -26.49 -5.63 -5.80
CA SER A 16 -26.59 -4.42 -6.62
C SER A 16 -25.84 -3.27 -5.95
N PHE A 17 -25.29 -2.36 -6.76
CA PHE A 17 -24.69 -1.12 -6.26
C PHE A 17 -25.63 -0.41 -5.29
N ASP A 18 -25.12 -0.08 -4.10
CA ASP A 18 -25.85 0.64 -3.07
C ASP A 18 -25.08 1.91 -2.69
N ILE A 19 -25.78 3.05 -2.71
CA ILE A 19 -25.20 4.35 -2.36
C ILE A 19 -24.90 4.44 -0.85
N GLU A 20 -25.58 3.63 -0.02
CA GLU A 20 -25.33 3.55 1.43
C GLU A 20 -23.91 3.11 1.76
N TRP A 21 -23.19 2.45 0.83
CA TRP A 21 -21.77 2.11 1.03
C TRP A 21 -20.87 3.33 1.21
N PHE A 22 -21.31 4.50 0.75
CA PHE A 22 -20.60 5.77 0.92
C PHE A 22 -21.07 6.56 2.13
N ASN A 23 -22.06 6.06 2.89
CA ASN A 23 -22.61 6.77 4.02
C ASN A 23 -21.68 6.67 5.25
N PRO A 24 -21.03 7.77 5.66
CA PRO A 24 -20.11 7.73 6.78
C PRO A 24 -20.83 7.55 8.13
N ALA A 25 -22.13 7.86 8.22
CA ALA A 25 -22.88 7.78 9.48
C ALA A 25 -23.01 6.33 9.99
N GLY A 26 -23.14 5.36 9.08
CA GLY A 26 -23.12 3.94 9.43
C GLY A 26 -21.75 3.49 9.93
N ALA A 27 -20.67 3.94 9.27
CA ALA A 27 -19.31 3.63 9.68
C ALA A 27 -19.00 4.17 11.08
N PHE A 28 -19.40 5.40 11.40
CA PHE A 28 -19.15 6.03 12.70
C PHE A 28 -19.95 5.46 13.88
N SER A 29 -20.90 4.55 13.64
CA SER A 29 -21.63 3.87 14.71
C SER A 29 -20.77 2.88 15.51
N ASP A 30 -19.69 2.35 14.89
CA ASP A 30 -18.70 1.50 15.54
C ASP A 30 -17.30 2.15 15.45
N PRO A 31 -16.83 2.79 16.53
CA PRO A 31 -15.50 3.38 16.57
C PRO A 31 -14.37 2.37 16.28
N GLY A 32 -14.55 1.09 16.64
CA GLY A 32 -13.58 0.03 16.39
C GLY A 32 -13.40 -0.20 14.90
N ALA A 33 -14.50 -0.36 14.16
CA ALA A 33 -14.49 -0.53 12.71
C ALA A 33 -13.82 0.66 12.00
N VAL A 34 -14.09 1.90 12.45
CA VAL A 34 -13.47 3.10 11.88
C VAL A 34 -11.95 3.09 12.07
N VAL A 35 -11.46 2.74 13.26
CA VAL A 35 -10.01 2.69 13.54
C VAL A 35 -9.34 1.62 12.69
N HIS A 36 -9.89 0.40 12.63
CA HIS A 36 -9.32 -0.68 11.82
C HIS A 36 -9.33 -0.33 10.33
N GLY A 37 -10.43 0.25 9.83
CA GLY A 37 -10.55 0.72 8.45
C GLY A 37 -9.55 1.84 8.13
N MET A 38 -9.32 2.78 9.04
CA MET A 38 -8.31 3.84 8.88
C MET A 38 -6.88 3.28 8.87
N LEU A 39 -6.57 2.32 9.75
CA LEU A 39 -5.25 1.67 9.75
C LEU A 39 -5.01 0.93 8.43
N LEU A 40 -5.99 0.16 7.95
CA LEU A 40 -5.90 -0.50 6.66
C LEU A 40 -5.76 0.50 5.51
N ALA A 41 -6.51 1.62 5.55
CA ALA A 41 -6.39 2.68 4.57
C ALA A 41 -4.97 3.29 4.57
N LEU A 42 -4.42 3.60 5.75
CA LEU A 42 -3.06 4.10 5.86
C LEU A 42 -2.03 3.12 5.30
N PHE A 43 -2.22 1.81 5.53
CA PHE A 43 -1.35 0.78 4.97
C PHE A 43 -1.37 0.76 3.44
N ILE A 44 -2.56 0.70 2.83
CA ILE A 44 -2.67 0.54 1.37
C ILE A 44 -2.27 1.81 0.60
N TYR A 45 -2.43 3.00 1.21
CA TYR A 45 -2.03 4.27 0.60
C TYR A 45 -0.60 4.69 0.94
N TRP A 46 0.12 3.92 1.75
CA TRP A 46 1.52 4.19 2.04
C TRP A 46 2.40 3.94 0.81
N GLY A 47 3.36 4.83 0.56
CA GLY A 47 4.33 4.72 -0.54
C GLY A 47 4.21 5.79 -1.63
N TRP A 48 3.27 6.73 -1.52
CA TRP A 48 3.18 7.90 -2.43
C TRP A 48 4.44 8.81 -2.38
N ASP A 49 5.14 8.81 -1.26
CA ASP A 49 6.36 9.59 -0.98
C ASP A 49 7.63 8.98 -1.61
N THR A 50 7.56 7.74 -2.09
CA THR A 50 8.70 7.05 -2.74
C THR A 50 9.21 7.78 -3.98
N CYS A 51 8.33 8.46 -4.73
CA CYS A 51 8.71 9.29 -5.88
C CYS A 51 9.66 10.43 -5.47
N LEU A 52 9.56 10.92 -4.23
CA LEU A 52 10.41 12.00 -3.71
C LEU A 52 11.83 11.50 -3.39
N ALA A 53 11.99 10.22 -3.04
CA ALA A 53 13.30 9.63 -2.73
C ALA A 53 14.19 9.48 -3.97
N VAL A 54 13.60 9.50 -5.17
CA VAL A 54 14.30 9.37 -6.45
C VAL A 54 14.36 10.72 -7.19
N ASN A 55 14.22 11.81 -6.45
CA ASN A 55 14.16 13.16 -7.03
C ASN A 55 15.40 13.48 -7.90
N GLU A 56 16.60 13.15 -7.43
CA GLU A 56 17.86 13.45 -8.14
C GLU A 56 17.99 12.76 -9.51
N GLU A 57 17.23 11.70 -9.76
CA GLU A 57 17.23 10.96 -11.02
C GLU A 57 15.97 11.21 -11.85
N THR A 58 15.09 12.08 -11.37
CA THR A 58 13.83 12.43 -12.05
C THR A 58 14.05 13.59 -13.01
N GLU A 59 13.52 13.47 -14.23
CA GLU A 59 13.49 14.58 -15.18
C GLU A 59 12.65 15.74 -14.62
N ASN A 60 13.25 16.93 -14.50
CA ASN A 60 12.68 18.11 -13.84
C ASN A 60 12.40 17.92 -12.33
N PRO A 61 13.46 17.82 -11.51
CA PRO A 61 13.37 17.49 -10.08
C PRO A 61 12.60 18.54 -9.25
N SER A 62 12.47 19.78 -9.73
CA SER A 62 11.76 20.84 -9.02
C SER A 62 10.24 20.68 -9.02
N THR A 63 9.67 19.93 -9.97
CA THR A 63 8.20 19.86 -10.15
C THR A 63 7.66 18.45 -10.31
N THR A 64 8.40 17.56 -10.97
CA THR A 64 7.89 16.24 -11.37
C THR A 64 7.59 15.33 -10.18
N PRO A 65 8.46 15.19 -9.16
CA PRO A 65 8.19 14.31 -8.03
C PRO A 65 6.96 14.74 -7.22
N GLY A 66 6.82 16.06 -6.98
CA GLY A 66 5.69 16.61 -6.24
C GLY A 66 4.36 16.42 -6.98
N ARG A 67 4.32 16.68 -8.29
CA ARG A 67 3.13 16.41 -9.10
C ARG A 67 2.84 14.92 -9.21
N GLY A 68 3.89 14.10 -9.36
CA GLY A 68 3.81 12.64 -9.42
C GLY A 68 3.16 12.06 -8.18
N ALA A 69 3.60 12.49 -6.99
CA ALA A 69 3.05 12.12 -5.70
C ALA A 69 1.54 12.44 -5.57
N VAL A 70 1.13 13.65 -5.99
CA VAL A 70 -0.29 14.05 -5.91
C VAL A 70 -1.14 13.27 -6.91
N ILE A 71 -0.69 13.18 -8.17
CA ILE A 71 -1.44 12.48 -9.22
C ILE A 71 -1.55 10.99 -8.89
N SER A 72 -0.47 10.35 -8.42
CA SER A 72 -0.49 8.93 -8.04
C SER A 72 -1.46 8.67 -6.90
N ALA A 73 -1.50 9.54 -5.89
CA ALA A 73 -2.46 9.43 -4.79
C ALA A 73 -3.92 9.42 -5.28
N PHE A 74 -4.30 10.36 -6.16
CA PHE A 74 -5.65 10.40 -6.72
C PHE A 74 -5.98 9.19 -7.61
N VAL A 75 -5.03 8.77 -8.45
CA VAL A 75 -5.19 7.60 -9.30
C VAL A 75 -5.37 6.33 -8.47
N LEU A 76 -4.58 6.17 -7.39
CA LEU A 76 -4.70 5.05 -6.47
C LEU A 76 -6.06 5.02 -5.78
N VAL A 77 -6.55 6.15 -5.28
CA VAL A 77 -7.89 6.25 -4.67
C VAL A 77 -8.96 5.81 -5.67
N ALA A 78 -8.90 6.31 -6.90
CA ALA A 78 -9.87 5.94 -7.93
C ALA A 78 -9.84 4.43 -8.23
N ILE A 79 -8.65 3.83 -8.35
CA ILE A 79 -8.50 2.40 -8.61
C ILE A 79 -9.00 1.57 -7.42
N TYR A 80 -8.59 1.88 -6.20
CA TYR A 80 -8.96 1.12 -5.01
C TYR A 80 -10.46 1.17 -4.73
N VAL A 81 -11.08 2.35 -4.81
CA VAL A 81 -12.53 2.47 -4.65
C VAL A 81 -13.25 1.69 -5.75
N SER A 82 -12.81 1.80 -7.00
CA SER A 82 -13.43 1.06 -8.12
C SER A 82 -13.33 -0.45 -7.92
N VAL A 83 -12.16 -0.96 -7.54
CA VAL A 83 -11.95 -2.39 -7.29
C VAL A 83 -12.76 -2.85 -6.08
N ALA A 84 -12.79 -2.10 -4.98
CA ALA A 84 -13.59 -2.44 -3.81
C ALA A 84 -15.09 -2.55 -4.14
N LEU A 85 -15.63 -1.60 -4.91
CA LEU A 85 -17.02 -1.66 -5.37
C LEU A 85 -17.29 -2.90 -6.24
N LEU A 86 -16.42 -3.17 -7.21
CA LEU A 86 -16.56 -4.34 -8.07
C LEU A 86 -16.53 -5.63 -7.24
N VAL A 87 -15.55 -5.76 -6.35
CA VAL A 87 -15.42 -6.93 -5.50
C VAL A 87 -16.65 -7.10 -4.60
N MET A 88 -17.16 -6.04 -3.95
CA MET A 88 -18.39 -6.12 -3.15
C MET A 88 -19.61 -6.56 -3.97
N MET A 89 -19.74 -6.07 -5.21
CA MET A 89 -20.85 -6.43 -6.10
C MET A 89 -20.81 -7.90 -6.57
N TYR A 90 -19.61 -8.45 -6.80
CA TYR A 90 -19.43 -9.81 -7.34
C TYR A 90 -19.22 -10.89 -6.27
N ALA A 91 -18.39 -10.62 -5.27
CA ALA A 91 -18.09 -11.56 -4.19
C ALA A 91 -19.20 -11.59 -3.13
N THR A 92 -19.90 -10.47 -2.92
CA THR A 92 -20.83 -10.26 -1.79
C THR A 92 -20.12 -10.32 -0.43
N VAL A 93 -20.70 -9.70 0.60
CA VAL A 93 -20.16 -9.71 1.98
C VAL A 93 -20.50 -11.00 2.75
N GLY A 94 -20.99 -12.03 2.04
CA GLY A 94 -21.36 -13.32 2.65
C GLY A 94 -20.15 -14.11 3.15
N THR A 95 -20.40 -15.14 3.95
CA THR A 95 -19.37 -16.05 4.49
C THR A 95 -19.18 -17.33 3.68
N GLU A 96 -20.02 -17.56 2.66
CA GLU A 96 -20.00 -18.77 1.82
C GLU A 96 -19.37 -18.50 0.44
N GLY A 97 -18.80 -19.57 -0.16
CA GLY A 97 -18.27 -19.52 -1.52
C GLY A 97 -17.17 -18.46 -1.69
N ILE A 98 -17.35 -17.57 -2.67
CA ILE A 98 -16.45 -16.44 -2.96
C ILE A 98 -16.65 -15.23 -2.03
N GLY A 99 -17.52 -15.33 -1.03
CA GLY A 99 -17.85 -14.23 -0.13
C GLY A 99 -16.65 -13.65 0.62
N LEU A 100 -16.66 -12.33 0.82
CA LEU A 100 -15.59 -11.61 1.52
C LEU A 100 -15.49 -11.95 3.01
N GLY A 101 -16.57 -12.44 3.61
CA GLY A 101 -16.60 -12.92 4.99
C GLY A 101 -16.06 -14.34 5.15
N ASN A 102 -15.72 -15.04 4.07
CA ASN A 102 -15.14 -16.37 4.13
C ASN A 102 -13.66 -16.29 4.53
N GLU A 103 -13.32 -16.81 5.71
CA GLU A 103 -11.94 -16.83 6.23
C GLU A 103 -10.93 -17.44 5.26
N ALA A 104 -11.33 -18.43 4.46
CA ALA A 104 -10.47 -19.05 3.46
C ALA A 104 -10.07 -18.09 2.32
N ASN A 105 -10.91 -17.10 2.01
CA ASN A 105 -10.66 -16.13 0.94
C ASN A 105 -10.03 -14.83 1.43
N GLN A 106 -10.05 -14.56 2.75
CA GLN A 106 -9.53 -13.30 3.30
C GLN A 106 -8.04 -13.09 3.01
N SER A 107 -7.27 -14.17 2.87
CA SER A 107 -5.85 -14.11 2.52
C SER A 107 -5.59 -13.83 1.04
N ASP A 108 -6.50 -14.24 0.15
CA ASP A 108 -6.37 -14.02 -1.30
C ASP A 108 -7.73 -14.00 -2.01
N VAL A 109 -8.38 -12.83 -1.97
CA VAL A 109 -9.69 -12.60 -2.59
C VAL A 109 -9.61 -12.73 -4.12
N PHE A 110 -8.49 -12.34 -4.73
CA PHE A 110 -8.34 -12.40 -6.18
C PHE A 110 -8.23 -13.83 -6.70
N LEU A 111 -7.55 -14.72 -5.97
CA LEU A 111 -7.48 -16.13 -6.29
C LEU A 111 -8.85 -16.80 -6.20
N ALA A 112 -9.64 -16.49 -5.16
CA ALA A 112 -10.99 -17.00 -4.99
C ALA A 112 -11.93 -16.56 -6.15
N MET A 113 -11.70 -15.38 -6.72
CA MET A 113 -12.52 -14.82 -7.79
C MET A 113 -12.01 -15.10 -9.21
N LYS A 114 -10.81 -15.66 -9.38
CA LYS A 114 -10.13 -15.72 -10.68
C LYS A 114 -10.95 -16.40 -11.78
N ASP A 115 -11.63 -17.48 -11.42
CA ASP A 115 -12.42 -18.29 -12.35
C ASP A 115 -13.80 -17.66 -12.61
N VAL A 116 -14.29 -16.84 -11.68
CA VAL A 116 -15.54 -16.08 -11.84
C VAL A 116 -15.35 -14.88 -12.76
N VAL A 117 -14.22 -14.18 -12.63
CA VAL A 117 -13.94 -12.94 -13.38
C VAL A 117 -13.45 -13.24 -14.80
N LEU A 118 -12.50 -14.17 -14.95
CA LEU A 118 -11.83 -14.44 -16.23
C LEU A 118 -12.06 -15.86 -16.77
N GLY A 119 -12.78 -16.72 -16.04
CA GLY A 119 -13.04 -18.09 -16.47
C GLY A 119 -11.74 -18.85 -16.78
N PRO A 120 -11.60 -19.44 -17.98
CA PRO A 120 -10.38 -20.14 -18.40
C PRO A 120 -9.09 -19.29 -18.34
N TRP A 121 -9.22 -17.96 -18.34
CA TRP A 121 -8.10 -17.02 -18.29
C TRP A 121 -7.74 -16.56 -16.86
N GLY A 122 -8.30 -17.18 -15.82
CA GLY A 122 -8.03 -16.84 -14.41
C GLY A 122 -6.55 -16.88 -14.01
N TRP A 123 -5.71 -17.63 -14.73
CA TRP A 123 -4.25 -17.63 -14.52
C TRP A 123 -3.60 -16.25 -14.73
N LEU A 124 -4.19 -15.36 -15.54
CA LEU A 124 -3.70 -14.00 -15.75
C LEU A 124 -3.77 -13.16 -14.47
N ILE A 125 -4.78 -13.39 -13.62
CA ILE A 125 -4.89 -12.71 -12.32
C ILE A 125 -3.71 -13.11 -11.43
N VAL A 126 -3.36 -14.39 -11.39
CA VAL A 126 -2.22 -14.88 -10.61
C VAL A 126 -0.92 -14.23 -11.09
N VAL A 127 -0.70 -14.17 -12.41
CA VAL A 127 0.48 -13.51 -12.98
C VAL A 127 0.51 -12.01 -12.66
N ALA A 128 -0.63 -11.33 -12.75
CA ALA A 128 -0.74 -9.92 -12.42
C ALA A 128 -0.44 -9.64 -10.94
N VAL A 129 -0.96 -10.47 -10.03
CA VAL A 129 -0.67 -10.39 -8.59
C VAL A 129 0.82 -10.60 -8.33
N LEU A 130 1.44 -11.62 -8.93
CA LEU A 130 2.88 -11.88 -8.78
C LEU A 130 3.72 -10.71 -9.30
N ALA A 131 3.40 -10.17 -10.48
CA ALA A 131 4.07 -9.00 -11.03
C ALA A 131 3.93 -7.78 -10.10
N SER A 132 2.75 -7.58 -9.52
CA SER A 132 2.47 -6.51 -8.56
C SER A 132 3.31 -6.66 -7.28
N VAL A 133 3.39 -7.86 -6.71
CA VAL A 133 4.20 -8.13 -5.50
C VAL A 133 5.68 -7.88 -5.77
N LEU A 134 6.19 -8.29 -6.94
CA LEU A 134 7.58 -8.04 -7.34
C LEU A 134 7.86 -6.53 -7.50
N SER A 135 6.96 -5.81 -8.18
CA SER A 135 7.07 -4.36 -8.37
C SER A 135 7.01 -3.59 -7.06
N SER A 136 6.10 -3.98 -6.15
CA SER A 136 5.99 -3.36 -4.82
C SER A 136 7.26 -3.61 -4.00
N THR A 137 7.78 -4.84 -4.02
CA THR A 137 9.01 -5.20 -3.30
C THR A 137 10.20 -4.38 -3.80
N GLN A 138 10.34 -4.23 -5.12
CA GLN A 138 11.37 -3.37 -5.71
C GLN A 138 11.25 -1.92 -5.24
N THR A 139 10.04 -1.39 -5.20
CA THR A 139 9.76 0.00 -4.79
C THR A 139 10.14 0.28 -3.34
N THR A 140 10.13 -0.73 -2.45
CA THR A 140 10.59 -0.59 -1.06
C THR A 140 12.11 -0.71 -0.93
N ILE A 141 12.73 -1.57 -1.75
CA ILE A 141 14.18 -1.82 -1.68
C ILE A 141 14.97 -0.58 -2.14
N LEU A 142 14.56 0.08 -3.22
CA LEU A 142 15.33 1.20 -3.80
C LEU A 142 15.49 2.39 -2.82
N PRO A 143 14.41 2.98 -2.25
CA PRO A 143 14.52 4.11 -1.35
C PRO A 143 15.32 3.78 -0.10
N THR A 144 15.11 2.58 0.46
CA THR A 144 15.80 2.18 1.69
C THR A 144 17.30 2.02 1.45
N ALA A 145 17.70 1.41 0.33
CA ALA A 145 19.10 1.26 -0.04
C ALA A 145 19.79 2.63 -0.28
N ARG A 146 19.07 3.62 -0.82
CA ARG A 146 19.56 5.00 -0.96
C ARG A 146 19.65 5.74 0.37
N GLY A 147 18.66 5.57 1.23
CA GLY A 147 18.66 6.13 2.58
C GLY A 147 19.87 5.65 3.37
N THR A 148 20.11 4.33 3.40
CA THR A 148 21.28 3.76 4.11
C THR A 148 22.61 4.16 3.47
N LEU A 149 22.65 4.32 2.15
CA LEU A 149 23.83 4.83 1.44
C LEU A 149 24.15 6.27 1.88
N SER A 150 23.16 7.16 1.85
CA SER A 150 23.32 8.55 2.29
C SER A 150 23.75 8.62 3.76
N MET A 151 23.14 7.82 4.64
CA MET A 151 23.53 7.71 6.05
C MET A 151 24.97 7.17 6.23
N GLY A 152 25.41 6.24 5.38
CA GLY A 152 26.79 5.73 5.36
C GLY A 152 27.80 6.77 4.90
N VAL A 153 27.46 7.56 3.88
CA VAL A 153 28.31 8.67 3.38
C VAL A 153 28.44 9.78 4.42
N HIS A 154 27.39 10.08 5.16
CA HIS A 154 27.39 11.08 6.23
C HIS A 154 27.90 10.57 7.59
N GLY A 155 28.37 9.31 7.68
CA GLY A 155 28.98 8.74 8.88
C GLY A 155 27.99 8.35 10.00
N ALA A 156 26.69 8.34 9.73
CA ALA A 156 25.68 7.85 10.67
C ALA A 156 25.60 6.31 10.70
N LEU A 157 26.00 5.65 9.61
CA LEU A 157 26.15 4.20 9.52
C LEU A 157 27.62 3.80 9.27
N PRO A 158 28.01 2.53 9.54
CA PRO A 158 29.35 2.04 9.24
C PRO A 158 29.76 2.32 7.79
N PRO A 159 31.06 2.58 7.50
CA PRO A 159 31.54 2.97 6.17
C PRO A 159 31.14 2.01 5.05
N LYS A 160 30.93 0.72 5.36
CA LYS A 160 30.49 -0.30 4.40
C LYS A 160 29.11 -0.02 3.78
N PHE A 161 28.22 0.71 4.46
CA PHE A 161 26.95 1.14 3.88
C PHE A 161 27.10 2.23 2.82
N GLY A 162 28.25 2.95 2.84
CA GLY A 162 28.65 3.95 1.86
C GLY A 162 29.23 3.37 0.56
N GLU A 163 29.51 2.06 0.50
CA GLU A 163 30.16 1.43 -0.65
C GLU A 163 29.18 1.17 -1.80
N VAL A 164 29.52 1.68 -2.99
CA VAL A 164 28.76 1.47 -4.22
C VAL A 164 29.47 0.44 -5.09
N HIS A 165 28.71 -0.53 -5.63
CA HIS A 165 29.27 -1.57 -6.48
C HIS A 165 29.78 -0.99 -7.81
N ALA A 166 31.08 -1.15 -8.10
CA ALA A 166 31.74 -0.52 -9.26
C ALA A 166 31.07 -0.79 -10.62
N ARG A 167 30.50 -1.97 -10.83
CA ARG A 167 29.86 -2.37 -12.10
C ARG A 167 28.39 -1.97 -12.21
N ASN A 168 27.64 -2.04 -11.11
CA ASN A 168 26.17 -1.90 -11.12
C ASN A 168 25.73 -0.53 -10.59
N GLN A 169 26.65 0.25 -10.01
CA GLN A 169 26.40 1.55 -9.41
C GLN A 169 25.29 1.50 -8.33
N THR A 170 25.14 0.34 -7.67
CA THR A 170 24.16 0.10 -6.60
C THR A 170 24.84 -0.22 -5.26
N PRO A 171 24.26 0.19 -4.11
CA PRO A 171 24.78 -0.12 -2.78
C PRO A 171 24.50 -1.59 -2.40
N GLY A 172 25.29 -2.52 -2.95
CA GLY A 172 25.05 -3.96 -2.83
C GLY A 172 25.06 -4.48 -1.38
N PHE A 173 25.95 -3.94 -0.53
CA PHE A 173 26.00 -4.32 0.89
C PHE A 173 24.71 -3.94 1.63
N SER A 174 24.22 -2.72 1.42
CA SER A 174 22.94 -2.26 2.00
C SER A 174 21.78 -3.17 1.60
N THR A 175 21.68 -3.56 0.33
CA THR A 175 20.63 -4.46 -0.16
C THR A 175 20.71 -5.84 0.48
N GLN A 176 21.91 -6.40 0.62
CA GLN A 176 22.11 -7.72 1.25
C GLN A 176 21.77 -7.71 2.74
N VAL A 177 22.21 -6.70 3.47
CA VAL A 177 21.91 -6.55 4.90
C VAL A 177 20.41 -6.40 5.12
N MET A 178 19.74 -5.60 4.29
CA MET A 178 18.30 -5.42 4.37
C MET A 178 17.53 -6.70 4.04
N GLY A 179 17.94 -7.43 2.99
CA GLY A 179 17.36 -8.72 2.66
C GLY A 179 17.54 -9.75 3.79
N ALA A 180 18.73 -9.81 4.39
CA ALA A 180 18.98 -10.68 5.53
C ALA A 180 18.12 -10.29 6.75
N ALA A 181 18.01 -8.99 7.07
CA ALA A 181 17.16 -8.51 8.14
C ALA A 181 15.67 -8.84 7.91
N ALA A 182 15.18 -8.69 6.67
CA ALA A 182 13.82 -9.05 6.30
C ALA A 182 13.56 -10.56 6.46
N VAL A 183 14.51 -11.42 6.06
CA VAL A 183 14.41 -12.88 6.26
C VAL A 183 14.38 -13.22 7.75
N VAL A 184 15.28 -12.63 8.55
CA VAL A 184 15.31 -12.86 10.00
C VAL A 184 13.99 -12.43 10.65
N TYR A 185 13.47 -11.25 10.28
CA TYR A 185 12.19 -10.76 10.78
C TYR A 185 11.04 -11.69 10.40
N TYR A 186 10.97 -12.12 9.14
CA TYR A 186 9.94 -13.05 8.66
C TYR A 186 9.99 -14.38 9.43
N VAL A 187 11.17 -14.98 9.56
CA VAL A 187 11.36 -16.24 10.29
C VAL A 187 10.97 -16.06 11.75
N ALA A 188 11.42 -15.00 12.42
CA ALA A 188 11.09 -14.74 13.82
C ALA A 188 9.58 -14.59 14.02
N MET A 189 8.92 -13.75 13.21
CA MET A 189 7.49 -13.52 13.34
C MET A 189 6.65 -14.75 12.96
N SER A 190 7.13 -15.60 12.05
CA SER A 190 6.49 -16.88 11.71
C SER A 190 6.43 -17.86 12.89
N PHE A 191 7.30 -17.71 13.91
CA PHE A 191 7.23 -18.51 15.13
C PHE A 191 6.39 -17.84 16.24
N LEU A 192 6.19 -16.53 16.18
CA LEU A 192 5.56 -15.74 17.25
C LEU A 192 4.07 -15.44 16.99
N SER A 193 3.64 -15.35 15.73
CA SER A 193 2.27 -14.95 15.37
C SER A 193 1.54 -16.03 14.60
N GLU A 194 0.31 -16.31 15.01
CA GLU A 194 -0.63 -17.17 14.28
C GLU A 194 -1.20 -16.46 13.03
N ASN A 195 -1.27 -15.11 13.04
CA ASN A 195 -1.80 -14.26 11.97
C ASN A 195 -0.81 -13.18 11.55
N LEU A 196 0.37 -13.61 11.09
CA LEU A 196 1.51 -12.76 10.74
C LEU A 196 1.14 -11.53 9.91
N LEU A 197 0.28 -11.72 8.90
CA LEU A 197 -0.09 -10.67 7.95
C LEU A 197 -0.89 -9.56 8.65
N SER A 198 -1.94 -9.92 9.40
CA SER A 198 -2.80 -8.95 10.09
C SER A 198 -2.03 -8.17 11.16
N ASP A 199 -1.19 -8.87 11.93
CA ASP A 199 -0.38 -8.26 12.98
C ASP A 199 0.66 -7.30 12.39
N SER A 200 1.31 -7.69 11.28
CA SER A 200 2.29 -6.87 10.59
C SER A 200 1.65 -5.60 9.99
N ILE A 201 0.49 -5.75 9.33
CA ILE A 201 -0.26 -4.60 8.78
C ILE A 201 -0.59 -3.62 9.91
N SER A 202 -1.16 -4.10 11.01
CA SER A 202 -1.57 -3.24 12.12
C SER A 202 -0.39 -2.50 12.75
N ALA A 203 0.72 -3.20 12.99
CA ALA A 203 1.94 -2.62 13.55
C ALA A 203 2.56 -1.56 12.63
N ILE A 204 2.70 -1.86 11.34
CA ILE A 204 3.26 -0.94 10.33
C ILE A 204 2.35 0.29 10.18
N SER A 205 1.04 0.09 10.10
CA SER A 205 0.06 1.17 9.96
C SER A 205 0.10 2.14 11.13
N LEU A 206 0.21 1.60 12.36
CA LEU A 206 0.32 2.43 13.56
C LEU A 206 1.61 3.26 13.54
N PHE A 207 2.73 2.66 13.13
CA PHE A 207 4.00 3.37 13.00
C PHE A 207 3.93 4.50 11.96
N ILE A 208 3.35 4.21 10.78
CA ILE A 208 3.13 5.20 9.72
C ILE A 208 2.21 6.32 10.21
N ALA A 209 1.11 5.98 10.89
CA ALA A 209 0.18 6.96 11.45
C ALA A 209 0.90 7.96 12.36
N PHE A 210 1.76 7.45 13.25
CA PHE A 210 2.54 8.27 14.16
C PHE A 210 3.55 9.14 13.42
N TYR A 211 4.29 8.57 12.46
CA TYR A 211 5.24 9.29 11.62
C TYR A 211 4.59 10.43 10.82
N TYR A 212 3.46 10.16 10.16
CA TYR A 212 2.72 11.18 9.40
C TYR A 212 2.08 12.23 10.29
N ALA A 213 1.55 11.85 11.46
CA ALA A 213 1.01 12.82 12.41
C ALA A 213 2.10 13.78 12.92
N LEU A 214 3.27 13.26 13.29
CA LEU A 214 4.40 14.08 13.71
C LEU A 214 4.91 14.99 12.58
N THR A 215 5.04 14.44 11.37
CA THR A 215 5.51 15.20 10.20
C THR A 215 4.52 16.31 9.85
N GLY A 216 3.22 16.00 9.80
CA GLY A 216 2.17 16.99 9.56
C GLY A 216 2.14 18.07 10.64
N PHE A 217 2.27 17.69 11.91
CA PHE A 217 2.34 18.64 13.02
C PHE A 217 3.58 19.53 12.93
N ALA A 218 4.75 18.96 12.61
CA ALA A 218 5.99 19.70 12.45
C ALA A 218 5.92 20.69 11.28
N CYS A 219 5.40 20.26 10.12
CA CYS A 219 5.18 21.14 8.97
C CYS A 219 4.21 22.27 9.30
N PHE A 220 3.07 21.96 9.94
CA PHE A 220 2.12 22.97 10.39
C PHE A 220 2.78 23.98 11.34
N TRP A 221 3.53 23.51 12.33
CA TRP A 221 4.19 24.38 13.31
C TRP A 221 5.30 25.24 12.69
N TYR A 222 6.08 24.69 11.76
CA TYR A 222 7.15 25.40 11.08
C TYR A 222 6.60 26.48 10.13
N PHE A 223 5.60 26.14 9.32
CA PHE A 223 5.01 27.06 8.32
C PHE A 223 3.86 27.92 8.87
N ARG A 224 3.52 27.83 10.16
CA ARG A 224 2.44 28.62 10.79
C ARG A 224 2.55 30.13 10.59
N GLY A 225 3.77 30.65 10.43
CA GLY A 225 4.03 32.07 10.14
C GLY A 225 3.78 32.43 8.67
N THR A 226 4.15 31.55 7.75
CA THR A 226 4.10 31.74 6.30
C THR A 226 2.67 31.77 5.74
N PHE A 227 1.71 31.10 6.40
CA PHE A 227 0.29 31.18 6.05
C PHE A 227 -0.31 32.59 6.21
N ARG A 228 0.32 33.47 6.99
CA ARG A 228 -0.15 34.85 7.20
C ARG A 228 0.44 35.87 6.22
N GLU A 229 1.43 35.47 5.41
CA GLU A 229 2.20 36.42 4.58
C GLU A 229 1.60 36.63 3.18
N SER A 230 0.95 35.63 2.57
CA SER A 230 0.36 35.79 1.25
C SER A 230 -0.68 34.72 0.92
N ALA A 231 -1.76 35.11 0.26
CA ALA A 231 -2.78 34.18 -0.25
C ALA A 231 -2.21 33.19 -1.27
N ARG A 232 -1.13 33.56 -1.99
CA ARG A 232 -0.39 32.66 -2.90
C ARG A 232 0.30 31.48 -2.20
N ASN A 233 0.41 31.49 -0.88
CA ASN A 233 0.95 30.35 -0.12
C ASN A 233 -0.12 29.29 0.18
N LEU A 234 -1.39 29.52 -0.22
CA LEU A 234 -2.49 28.57 -0.06
C LEU A 234 -2.81 27.78 -1.34
N TRP A 235 -2.28 28.16 -2.51
CA TRP A 235 -2.51 27.47 -3.79
C TRP A 235 -1.31 27.57 -4.74
#